data_AF-A0A924KG32-F1
#
_entry.id   AF-A0A924KG32-F1
#
_cell.length_a   1.000
_cell.length_b   1.000
_cell.length_c   1.000
_cell.angle_alpha   90.00
_cell.angle_beta   90.00
_cell.angle_gamma   90.00
#
_symmetry.space_group_name_H-M   'P 1'
#
loop_
_entity.id
_entity.type
_entity.pdbx_description
1 polymer ?
#
loop_
_entity_poly.entity_id
_entity_poly.type
_entity_poly.pdbx_seq_one_letter_code
_entity_poly.pdbx_strand_id
1 'polypeptide(L)'
;MKKIFPIIVICITFYACKPGIPNEFIQPDKMEKVLYHIHTVDGYIGTLQKPDTAKIVASSYYKGVYKKFDIDSSTYTKSLNYYFEHPDLLNKMYENLIKQFEEERKRNDKRVNDEALAIQRKELAKYAKVLVVTYPSSGRPKFNFGTTPFILTSPAVQ
;
A
#
# COMPACT_ATOMS: atom_id res chain seq x y z
N MET A 1 25.27 23.49 47.31
CA MET A 1 24.26 24.02 46.37
C MET A 1 24.82 24.96 45.28
N LYS A 2 26.15 25.14 45.12
CA LYS A 2 26.73 26.09 44.14
C LYS A 2 27.08 25.46 42.78
N LYS A 3 26.99 24.13 42.65
CA LYS A 3 27.41 23.35 41.46
C LYS A 3 26.25 23.02 40.50
N ILE A 4 25.01 23.27 40.91
CA ILE A 4 23.79 23.03 40.11
C ILE A 4 23.51 24.17 39.13
N PHE A 5 23.89 25.40 39.49
CA PHE A 5 23.73 26.58 38.64
C PHE A 5 24.47 26.47 37.29
N PRO A 6 25.75 26.04 37.21
CA PRO A 6 26.41 25.88 35.91
C PRO A 6 25.82 24.73 35.08
N ILE A 7 25.25 23.70 35.72
CA ILE A 7 24.60 22.58 35.03
C ILE A 7 23.28 23.01 34.38
N ILE A 8 22.51 23.88 35.03
CA ILE A 8 21.28 24.45 34.45
C ILE A 8 21.61 25.39 33.29
N VAL A 9 22.64 26.24 33.43
CA VAL A 9 23.06 27.15 32.35
C VAL A 9 23.58 26.38 31.13
N ILE A 10 24.32 25.29 31.32
CA ILE A 10 24.83 24.49 30.19
C ILE A 10 23.70 23.74 29.46
N CYS A 11 22.71 23.21 30.18
CA CYS A 11 21.52 22.60 29.58
C CYS A 11 20.69 23.59 28.74
N ILE A 12 20.59 24.86 29.16
CA ILE A 12 19.89 25.90 28.41
C ILE A 12 20.62 26.25 27.10
N THR A 13 21.96 26.25 27.10
CA THR A 13 22.74 26.50 25.88
C THR A 13 22.63 25.39 24.83
N PHE A 14 22.38 24.14 25.22
CA PHE A 14 22.14 23.05 24.28
C PHE A 14 20.76 23.12 23.59
N TYR A 15 19.77 23.80 24.19
CA TYR A 15 18.46 24.04 23.55
C TYR A 15 18.45 25.23 22.58
N ALA A 16 19.47 26.10 22.62
CA ALA A 16 19.56 27.30 21.80
C ALA A 16 20.10 27.05 20.37
N CYS A 17 20.61 25.85 20.08
CA CYS A 17 21.21 25.52 18.78
C CYS A 17 20.30 24.59 17.96
N LYS A 18 19.16 25.12 17.52
CA LYS A 18 18.49 24.67 16.31
C LYS A 18 17.67 25.85 15.80
N PRO A 19 17.76 26.25 14.52
CA PRO A 19 16.68 27.01 13.90
C PRO A 19 15.46 26.08 13.88
N GLY A 20 14.75 26.05 15.00
CA GLY A 20 13.49 25.35 15.13
C GLY A 20 12.51 26.05 14.19
N ILE A 21 11.78 25.25 13.42
CA ILE A 21 10.66 25.75 12.64
C ILE A 21 9.74 26.48 13.61
N PRO A 22 9.37 27.75 13.34
CA PRO A 22 8.50 28.51 14.22
C PRO A 22 7.24 27.70 14.57
N ASN A 23 6.83 27.70 15.83
CA ASN A 23 5.66 26.95 16.31
C ASN A 23 4.35 27.34 15.62
N GLU A 24 4.34 28.42 14.84
CA GLU A 24 3.23 28.86 14.00
C GLU A 24 3.00 27.95 12.79
N PHE A 25 4.01 27.19 12.36
CA PHE A 25 3.92 26.28 11.22
C PHE A 25 3.73 24.83 11.66
N ILE A 26 3.11 24.03 10.80
CA ILE A 26 2.96 22.60 11.00
C ILE A 26 4.35 21.95 11.00
N GLN A 27 4.71 21.29 12.10
CA GLN A 27 5.98 20.56 12.24
C GLN A 27 6.16 19.52 11.13
N PRO A 28 7.41 19.23 10.70
CA PRO A 28 7.68 18.39 9.52
C PRO A 28 7.08 16.99 9.66
N ASP A 29 7.19 16.37 10.84
CA ASP A 29 6.61 15.04 11.12
C ASP A 29 5.08 15.01 10.98
N LYS A 30 4.41 16.13 11.33
CA LYS A 30 2.96 16.28 11.19
C LYS A 30 2.59 16.63 9.75
N MET A 31 3.37 17.49 9.10
CA MET A 31 3.17 17.91 7.71
C MET A 31 3.31 16.72 6.76
N GLU A 32 4.28 15.83 6.98
CA GLU A 32 4.45 14.61 6.20
C GLU A 32 3.16 13.77 6.20
N LYS A 33 2.55 13.55 7.37
CA LYS A 33 1.28 12.81 7.49
C LYS A 33 0.10 13.54 6.84
N VAL A 34 0.06 14.87 6.96
CA VAL A 34 -0.99 15.69 6.33
C VAL A 34 -0.87 15.58 4.80
N LEU A 35 0.33 15.76 4.25
CA LEU A 35 0.62 15.63 2.83
C LEU A 35 0.29 14.23 2.32
N TYR A 36 0.60 13.17 3.08
CA TYR A 36 0.22 11.81 2.72
C TYR A 36 -1.28 11.68 2.48
N HIS A 37 -2.10 12.20 3.39
CA HIS A 37 -3.55 12.14 3.26
C HIS A 37 -4.11 13.05 2.17
N ILE A 38 -3.56 14.25 2.00
CA ILE A 38 -3.96 15.16 0.93
C ILE A 38 -3.66 14.54 -0.43
N HIS A 39 -2.45 14.03 -0.65
CA HIS A 39 -2.07 13.38 -1.92
C HIS A 39 -2.87 12.09 -2.17
N THR A 40 -3.24 11.35 -1.13
CA THR A 40 -4.15 10.20 -1.26
C THR A 40 -5.53 10.63 -1.74
N VAL A 41 -6.06 11.72 -1.18
CA VAL A 41 -7.33 12.33 -1.59
C VAL A 41 -7.23 12.85 -3.03
N ASP A 42 -6.13 13.47 -3.41
CA ASP A 42 -5.87 13.96 -4.77
C ASP A 42 -5.82 12.81 -5.78
N GLY A 43 -5.18 11.69 -5.41
CA GLY A 43 -5.20 10.47 -6.19
C GLY A 43 -6.63 9.97 -6.43
N TYR A 44 -7.50 10.00 -5.41
CA TYR A 44 -8.91 9.64 -5.56
C TYR A 44 -9.68 10.64 -6.43
N ILE A 45 -9.52 11.94 -6.20
CA ILE A 45 -10.19 12.99 -6.98
C ILE A 45 -9.78 12.92 -8.46
N GLY A 46 -8.52 12.60 -8.74
CA GLY A 46 -8.00 12.40 -10.10
C GLY A 46 -8.66 11.25 -10.87
N THR A 47 -9.30 10.30 -10.17
CA THR A 47 -10.08 9.23 -10.82
C THR A 47 -11.47 9.69 -11.29
N LEU A 48 -11.93 10.86 -10.83
CA LEU A 48 -13.26 11.37 -11.16
C LEU A 48 -13.24 12.05 -12.53
N GLN A 49 -14.05 11.52 -13.45
CA GLN A 49 -14.14 12.04 -14.82
C GLN A 49 -14.86 13.40 -14.92
N LYS A 50 -15.72 13.73 -13.94
CA LYS A 50 -16.54 14.95 -13.96
C LYS A 50 -15.90 16.04 -13.10
N PRO A 51 -15.49 17.19 -13.68
CA PRO A 51 -14.77 18.23 -12.96
C PRO A 51 -15.62 18.90 -11.87
N ASP A 52 -16.92 19.07 -12.10
CA ASP A 52 -17.82 19.71 -11.11
C ASP A 52 -18.01 18.83 -9.88
N THR A 53 -18.19 17.52 -10.09
CA THR A 53 -18.23 16.54 -9.00
C THR A 53 -16.90 16.50 -8.26
N ALA A 54 -15.78 16.50 -8.99
CA ALA A 54 -14.45 16.51 -8.41
C ALA A 54 -14.23 17.69 -7.45
N LYS A 55 -14.65 18.91 -7.83
CA LYS A 55 -14.54 20.10 -6.96
C LYS A 55 -15.35 19.99 -5.67
N ILE A 56 -16.61 19.57 -5.77
CA ILE A 56 -17.49 19.42 -4.59
C ILE A 56 -16.89 18.39 -3.64
N VAL A 57 -16.49 17.25 -4.20
CA VAL A 57 -15.91 16.13 -3.46
C VAL A 57 -14.59 16.54 -2.79
N ALA A 58 -13.71 17.23 -3.51
CA ALA A 58 -12.42 17.71 -3.01
C ALA A 58 -12.58 18.57 -1.75
N SER A 59 -13.48 19.56 -1.80
CA SER A 59 -13.72 20.46 -0.67
C SER A 59 -14.14 19.72 0.62
N SER A 60 -14.96 18.67 0.49
CA SER A 60 -15.42 17.85 1.61
C SER A 60 -14.28 17.01 2.19
N TYR A 61 -13.49 16.36 1.33
CA TYR A 61 -12.37 15.52 1.77
C TYR A 61 -11.26 16.34 2.42
N TYR A 62 -10.85 17.48 1.85
CA TYR A 62 -9.84 18.34 2.49
C TYR A 62 -10.29 18.82 3.87
N LYS A 63 -11.56 19.21 4.02
CA LYS A 63 -12.13 19.56 5.33
C LYS A 63 -12.04 18.40 6.34
N GLY A 64 -12.25 17.17 5.88
CA GLY A 64 -12.06 15.97 6.69
C GLY A 64 -10.61 15.76 7.13
N VAL A 65 -9.64 15.97 6.23
CA VAL A 65 -8.21 15.88 6.54
C VAL A 65 -7.81 16.95 7.55
N TYR A 66 -8.25 18.18 7.35
CA TYR A 66 -7.98 19.30 8.28
C TYR A 66 -8.52 19.02 9.68
N LYS A 67 -9.74 18.50 9.78
CA LYS A 67 -10.34 18.08 11.05
C LYS A 67 -9.58 16.93 11.71
N LYS A 68 -9.07 15.97 10.94
CA LYS A 68 -8.32 14.82 11.48
C LYS A 68 -7.02 15.24 12.15
N PHE A 69 -6.34 16.24 11.60
CA PHE A 69 -5.06 16.71 12.10
C PHE A 69 -5.16 17.95 12.99
N ASP A 70 -6.37 18.45 13.25
CA ASP A 70 -6.62 19.69 14.00
C ASP A 70 -5.80 20.85 13.42
N ILE A 71 -5.98 21.07 12.12
CA ILE A 71 -5.34 22.15 11.36
C ILE A 71 -6.38 22.95 10.59
N ASP A 72 -6.07 24.20 10.28
CA ASP A 72 -6.89 25.04 9.41
C ASP A 72 -6.31 25.10 7.99
N SER A 73 -7.17 25.41 7.01
CA SER A 73 -6.77 25.62 5.61
C SER A 73 -5.72 26.72 5.48
N SER A 74 -5.89 27.84 6.20
CA SER A 74 -4.94 28.95 6.23
C SER A 74 -3.58 28.51 6.76
N THR A 75 -3.56 27.79 7.88
CA THR A 75 -2.34 27.29 8.51
C THR A 75 -1.61 26.30 7.61
N TYR A 76 -2.34 25.44 6.91
CA TYR A 76 -1.77 24.53 5.93
C TYR A 76 -1.09 25.28 4.79
N THR A 77 -1.79 26.23 4.14
CA THR A 77 -1.21 27.00 3.02
C THR A 77 0.01 27.81 3.45
N LYS A 78 -0.04 28.47 4.61
CA LYS A 78 1.11 29.21 5.16
C LYS A 78 2.31 28.29 5.41
N SER A 79 2.07 27.14 6.03
CA SER A 79 3.12 26.16 6.30
C SER A 79 3.70 25.59 5.01
N LEU A 80 2.85 25.33 4.01
CA LEU A 80 3.31 24.82 2.71
C LEU A 80 4.20 25.83 1.97
N ASN A 81 3.83 27.12 1.99
CA ASN A 81 4.65 28.18 1.42
C ASN A 81 6.03 28.27 2.10
N TYR A 82 6.09 28.16 3.43
CA TYR A 82 7.36 28.10 4.16
C TYR A 82 8.23 26.93 3.69
N TYR A 83 7.65 25.75 3.47
CA TYR A 83 8.41 24.60 2.97
C TYR A 83 8.83 24.74 1.50
N PHE A 84 8.12 25.52 0.69
CA PHE A 84 8.58 25.84 -0.67
C PHE A 84 9.81 26.75 -0.67
N GLU A 85 9.95 27.63 0.33
CA GLU A 85 11.16 28.45 0.51
C GLU A 85 12.35 27.63 1.06
N HIS A 86 12.10 26.44 1.60
CA HIS A 86 13.10 25.54 2.16
C HIS A 86 13.11 24.16 1.46
N PRO A 87 13.60 24.08 0.21
CA PRO A 87 13.54 22.87 -0.60
C PRO A 87 14.26 21.67 0.02
N ASP A 88 15.33 21.88 0.80
CA ASP A 88 16.05 20.80 1.48
C ASP A 88 15.18 20.05 2.50
N LEU A 89 14.32 20.77 3.23
CA LEU A 89 13.40 20.19 4.20
C LEU A 89 12.24 19.51 3.48
N LEU A 90 11.72 20.15 2.43
CA LEU A 90 10.63 19.62 1.62
C LEU A 90 11.03 18.30 0.94
N ASN A 91 12.22 18.25 0.35
CA ASN A 91 12.72 17.06 -0.34
C ASN A 91 12.84 15.86 0.63
N LYS A 92 13.36 16.08 1.84
CA LYS A 92 13.42 15.03 2.88
C LYS A 92 12.05 14.48 3.25
N MET A 93 11.04 15.36 3.40
CA MET A 93 9.67 14.91 3.65
C MET A 93 9.13 14.10 2.48
N TYR A 94 9.37 14.53 1.23
CA TYR A 94 8.93 13.80 0.04
C TYR A 94 9.64 12.45 -0.13
N GLU A 95 10.93 12.33 0.20
CA GLU A 95 11.63 11.04 0.18
C GLU A 95 10.98 10.04 1.14
N ASN A 96 10.59 10.48 2.35
CA ASN A 96 9.88 9.63 3.30
C ASN A 96 8.47 9.27 2.83
N LEU A 97 7.74 10.24 2.27
CA LEU A 97 6.41 10.04 1.68
C LEU A 97 6.43 8.99 0.57
N ILE A 98 7.40 9.07 -0.35
CA ILE A 98 7.52 8.12 -1.47
C ILE A 98 7.79 6.71 -0.93
N LYS A 99 8.67 6.56 0.08
CA LYS A 99 8.90 5.26 0.73
C LYS A 99 7.62 4.70 1.33
N GLN A 100 6.85 5.52 2.05
CA GLN A 100 5.56 5.09 2.61
C GLN A 100 4.56 4.66 1.53
N PHE A 101 4.48 5.40 0.42
CA PHE A 101 3.61 5.03 -0.71
C PHE A 101 4.06 3.74 -1.39
N GLU A 102 5.36 3.53 -1.57
CA GLU A 102 5.88 2.30 -2.16
C GLU A 102 5.62 1.09 -1.27
N GLU A 103 5.78 1.23 0.04
CA GLU A 103 5.43 0.20 1.01
C GLU A 103 3.94 -0.15 0.98
N GLU A 104 3.06 0.86 0.97
CA GLU A 104 1.61 0.64 0.86
C GLU A 104 1.23 -0.01 -0.46
N ARG A 105 1.85 0.41 -1.58
CA ARG A 105 1.64 -0.22 -2.88
C ARG A 105 2.04 -1.70 -2.83
N LYS A 106 3.23 -2.02 -2.32
CA LYS A 106 3.68 -3.42 -2.16
C LYS A 106 2.74 -4.23 -1.29
N ARG A 107 2.19 -3.64 -0.22
CA ARG A 107 1.17 -4.29 0.63
C ARG A 107 -0.11 -4.57 -0.17
N ASN A 108 -0.61 -3.59 -0.91
CA ASN A 108 -1.82 -3.73 -1.72
C ASN A 108 -1.65 -4.74 -2.86
N ASP A 109 -0.53 -4.70 -3.59
CA ASP A 109 -0.24 -5.64 -4.67
C ASP A 109 -0.22 -7.09 -4.16
N LYS A 110 0.37 -7.35 -2.99
CA LYS A 110 0.32 -8.67 -2.34
C LYS A 110 -1.11 -9.10 -2.03
N ARG A 111 -1.91 -8.21 -1.43
CA ARG A 111 -3.31 -8.50 -1.10
C ARG A 111 -4.13 -8.84 -2.35
N VAL A 112 -3.98 -8.06 -3.41
CA VAL A 112 -4.68 -8.29 -4.68
C VAL A 112 -4.25 -9.62 -5.30
N ASN A 113 -2.96 -9.96 -5.27
CA ASN A 113 -2.47 -11.23 -5.78
C ASN A 113 -2.97 -12.43 -4.97
N ASP A 114 -3.01 -12.33 -3.64
CA ASP A 114 -3.51 -13.37 -2.76
C ASP A 114 -5.02 -13.58 -2.96
N GLU A 115 -5.78 -12.50 -3.11
CA GLU A 115 -7.21 -12.54 -3.44
C GLU A 115 -7.44 -13.18 -4.82
N ALA A 116 -6.65 -12.81 -5.84
CA ALA A 116 -6.73 -13.40 -7.17
C ALA A 116 -6.41 -14.91 -7.16
N LEU A 117 -5.37 -15.33 -6.43
CA LEU A 117 -5.04 -16.75 -6.25
C LEU A 117 -6.15 -17.51 -5.54
N ALA A 118 -6.78 -16.91 -4.53
CA ALA A 118 -7.91 -17.53 -3.83
C ALA A 118 -9.12 -17.71 -4.76
N ILE A 119 -9.41 -16.73 -5.62
CA ILE A 119 -10.46 -16.84 -6.64
C ILE A 119 -10.13 -17.95 -7.64
N GLN A 120 -8.91 -17.98 -8.17
CA GLN A 120 -8.48 -19.00 -9.13
C GLN A 120 -8.56 -20.41 -8.53
N ARG A 121 -8.15 -20.58 -7.26
CA ARG A 121 -8.27 -21.86 -6.56
C ARG A 121 -9.72 -22.30 -6.38
N LYS A 122 -10.63 -21.37 -6.08
CA LYS A 122 -12.08 -21.66 -5.97
C LYS A 122 -12.66 -22.11 -7.31
N GLU A 123 -12.30 -21.43 -8.40
CA GLU A 123 -12.70 -21.81 -9.75
C GLU A 123 -12.18 -23.22 -10.09
N LEU A 124 -10.88 -23.49 -9.91
CA LEU A 124 -10.31 -24.82 -10.16
C LEU A 124 -10.99 -25.92 -9.33
N ALA A 125 -11.32 -25.67 -8.07
CA ALA A 125 -11.99 -26.63 -7.21
C ALA A 125 -13.41 -26.99 -7.69
N LYS A 126 -14.12 -26.06 -8.36
CA LYS A 126 -15.42 -26.31 -8.98
C LYS A 126 -15.31 -27.31 -10.14
N TYR A 127 -14.28 -27.19 -10.98
CA TYR A 127 -14.06 -28.07 -12.12
C TYR A 127 -13.35 -29.39 -11.74
N ALA A 128 -12.56 -29.41 -10.67
CA ALA A 128 -11.85 -30.62 -10.21
C ALA A 128 -12.79 -31.77 -9.83
N LYS A 129 -14.00 -31.48 -9.34
CA LYS A 129 -15.00 -32.49 -8.96
C LYS A 129 -15.58 -33.25 -10.15
N VAL A 130 -15.52 -32.68 -11.36
CA VAL A 130 -16.04 -33.26 -12.59
C VAL A 130 -15.02 -34.19 -13.27
N LEU A 131 -13.72 -33.95 -13.04
CA LEU A 131 -12.60 -34.72 -13.62
C LEU A 131 -12.29 -36.02 -12.85
N VAL A 132 -13.30 -36.70 -12.31
CA VAL A 132 -13.12 -38.08 -11.84
C VAL A 132 -13.15 -38.98 -13.08
N VAL A 133 -12.00 -39.13 -13.75
CA VAL A 133 -11.85 -40.16 -14.78
C VAL A 133 -11.80 -41.50 -14.05
N THR A 134 -12.95 -42.15 -13.94
CA THR A 134 -13.02 -43.55 -13.54
C THR A 134 -12.36 -44.37 -14.64
N TYR A 135 -11.07 -44.64 -14.50
CA TYR A 135 -10.47 -45.73 -15.23
C TYR A 135 -11.09 -47.00 -14.66
N PRO A 136 -11.83 -47.81 -15.45
CA PRO A 136 -12.10 -49.16 -15.01
C PRO A 136 -10.75 -49.78 -14.67
N SER A 137 -10.67 -50.46 -13.54
CA SER A 137 -9.53 -51.29 -13.14
C SER A 137 -9.40 -52.46 -14.11
N SER A 138 -9.16 -52.20 -15.39
CA SER A 138 -8.58 -53.19 -16.28
C SER A 138 -7.13 -53.30 -15.83
N GLY A 139 -6.80 -54.46 -15.22
CA GLY A 139 -5.45 -54.76 -14.77
C GLY A 139 -4.42 -54.48 -15.86
N ARG A 140 -3.16 -54.22 -15.46
CA ARG A 140 -2.08 -53.84 -16.37
C ARG A 140 -2.18 -54.63 -17.69
N PRO A 141 -2.33 -53.98 -18.85
CA PRO A 141 -2.37 -54.69 -20.12
C PRO A 141 -1.08 -55.52 -20.22
N LYS A 142 -1.24 -56.84 -20.32
CA LYS A 142 -0.11 -57.74 -20.53
C LYS A 142 0.28 -57.63 -22.00
N PHE A 143 1.30 -56.82 -22.27
CA PHE A 143 1.91 -56.76 -23.58
C PHE A 143 2.77 -58.01 -23.77
N ASN A 144 2.25 -58.99 -24.50
CA ASN A 144 3.02 -60.15 -24.93
C ASN A 144 3.80 -59.76 -26.20
N PHE A 145 5.09 -59.52 -26.05
CA PHE A 145 6.02 -59.34 -27.18
C PHE A 145 6.36 -60.71 -27.78
N GLY A 146 5.36 -61.39 -28.35
CA GLY A 146 5.55 -62.53 -29.24
C GLY A 146 5.78 -62.08 -30.68
N THR A 147 6.17 -63.00 -31.55
CA THR A 147 6.61 -62.78 -32.95
C THR A 147 5.58 -62.21 -33.94
N THR A 148 4.46 -61.64 -33.48
CA THR A 148 3.52 -60.89 -34.33
C THR A 148 3.05 -59.62 -33.61
N PRO A 149 3.32 -58.41 -34.14
CA PRO A 149 3.26 -57.20 -33.32
C PRO A 149 1.88 -56.60 -33.07
N PHE A 150 0.77 -57.08 -33.67
CA PHE A 150 -0.55 -56.46 -33.46
C PHE A 150 -1.73 -57.43 -33.63
N ILE A 151 -2.22 -58.02 -32.54
CA ILE A 151 -3.63 -58.47 -32.44
C ILE A 151 -4.16 -58.09 -31.04
N LEU A 152 -5.17 -57.22 -31.01
CA LEU A 152 -5.94 -56.90 -29.80
C LEU A 152 -6.94 -58.03 -29.55
N THR A 153 -6.62 -58.96 -28.67
CA THR A 153 -7.62 -59.90 -28.16
C THR A 153 -8.32 -59.25 -26.96
N SER A 154 -9.59 -58.90 -27.13
CA SER A 154 -10.45 -58.53 -26.00
C SER A 154 -10.63 -59.76 -25.10
N PRO A 155 -10.56 -59.63 -23.76
CA PRO A 155 -10.97 -60.72 -22.89
C PRO A 155 -12.46 -60.99 -23.11
N ALA A 156 -12.81 -62.25 -23.28
CA ALA A 156 -14.19 -62.71 -23.32
C ALA A 156 -14.88 -62.34 -22.00
N VAL A 157 -16.06 -61.72 -22.11
CA VAL A 157 -17.03 -61.58 -21.02
C VAL A 157 -17.47 -62.99 -20.62
N GLN A 158 -17.28 -63.35 -19.35
CA GLN A 158 -18.06 -64.38 -18.67
C GLN A 158 -19.07 -63.67 -17.77
#